data_AF-A0A842LN96-F1
#
_entry.id   AF-A0A842LN96-F1
#
_cell.length_a   1.000
_cell.length_b   1.000
_cell.length_c   1.000
_cell.angle_alpha   90.00
_cell.angle_beta   90.00
_cell.angle_gamma   90.00
#
_symmetry.space_group_name_H-M   'P 1'
#
loop_
_entity.id
_entity.type
_entity.pdbx_description
1 polymer ?
#
loop_
_entity_poly.entity_id
_entity_poly.type
_entity_poly.pdbx_seq_one_letter_code
_entity_poly.pdbx_strand_id
1 'polypeptide(L)'
;MNHIFVDILNNHFPALTFHPSNIVIAENGEIREIFTSPLNEALNRGITPVTHGDVVFDIIKGNSIISGDRLVSHLSFLLSATRIGMGTNVEGVMDEKGEVIGEITPESFQAIESVFFSSGKTDVTGEMKGKVLELLRLAERGIESQIFNASVPGNIEKFLRGERIGTLIRSD
;
A
#
# COMPACT_ATOMS: atom_id res chain seq x y z
N MET A 1 -11.98 -6.43 12.87
CA MET A 1 -11.27 -7.04 11.73
C MET A 1 -9.78 -7.21 12.03
N ASN A 2 -9.03 -6.15 12.38
CA ASN A 2 -7.58 -6.25 12.61
C ASN A 2 -7.16 -7.30 13.65
N HIS A 3 -7.86 -7.39 14.78
CA HIS A 3 -7.53 -8.36 15.83
C HIS A 3 -7.55 -9.82 15.31
N ILE A 4 -8.54 -10.19 14.49
CA ILE A 4 -8.63 -11.55 13.91
C ILE A 4 -7.40 -11.85 13.05
N PHE A 5 -6.94 -10.88 12.26
CA PHE A 5 -5.77 -11.03 11.42
C PHE A 5 -4.50 -11.21 12.27
N VAL A 6 -4.34 -10.41 13.32
CA VAL A 6 -3.22 -10.52 14.27
C VAL A 6 -3.24 -11.85 15.02
N ASP A 7 -4.40 -12.32 15.45
CA ASP A 7 -4.55 -13.62 16.13
C ASP A 7 -4.15 -14.78 15.20
N ILE A 8 -4.52 -14.71 13.91
CA ILE A 8 -4.09 -15.71 12.91
C ILE A 8 -2.57 -15.71 12.76
N LEU A 9 -1.96 -14.53 12.59
CA LEU A 9 -0.50 -14.40 12.43
C LEU A 9 0.26 -14.90 13.66
N ASN A 10 -0.24 -14.61 14.87
CA ASN A 10 0.37 -15.04 16.13
C ASN A 10 0.47 -16.56 16.30
N ASN A 11 -0.28 -17.37 15.53
CA ASN A 11 -0.09 -18.82 15.48
C ASN A 11 1.22 -19.25 14.79
N HIS A 12 1.85 -18.35 14.02
CA HIS A 12 3.02 -18.63 13.20
C HIS A 12 4.22 -17.73 13.53
N PHE A 13 3.99 -16.47 13.89
CA PHE A 13 5.03 -15.51 14.27
C PHE A 13 4.47 -14.37 15.13
N PRO A 14 5.28 -13.75 16.01
CA PRO A 14 4.83 -12.65 16.84
C PRO A 14 4.35 -11.46 15.99
N ALA A 15 3.12 -11.02 16.22
CA ALA A 15 2.50 -9.90 15.53
C ALA A 15 1.83 -8.95 16.54
N LEU A 16 1.94 -7.64 16.31
CA LEU A 16 1.38 -6.61 17.18
C LEU A 16 0.60 -5.56 16.39
N THR A 17 -0.57 -5.17 16.90
CA THR A 17 -1.37 -4.10 16.29
C THR A 17 -0.79 -2.72 16.59
N PHE A 18 -0.66 -1.91 15.56
CA PHE A 18 -0.37 -0.47 15.64
C PHE A 18 -1.53 0.31 15.01
N HIS A 19 -2.42 0.83 15.86
CA HIS A 19 -3.56 1.63 15.44
C HIS A 19 -3.10 3.02 14.97
N PRO A 20 -3.38 3.43 13.71
CA PRO A 20 -2.99 4.74 13.23
C PRO A 20 -3.55 5.89 14.07
N SER A 21 -4.76 5.74 14.63
CA SER A 21 -5.34 6.71 15.59
C SER A 21 -4.43 7.04 16.78
N ASN A 22 -3.47 6.16 17.12
CA ASN A 22 -2.52 6.36 18.22
C ASN A 22 -1.13 6.84 17.78
N ILE A 23 -0.81 6.76 16.48
CA ILE A 23 0.55 6.99 15.97
C ILE A 23 0.62 7.91 14.76
N VAL A 24 -0.51 8.40 14.24
CA VAL A 24 -0.56 9.26 13.06
C VAL A 24 -1.23 10.58 13.42
N ILE A 25 -0.62 11.68 12.97
CA ILE A 25 -1.25 13.00 12.93
C ILE A 25 -1.40 13.40 11.47
N ALA A 26 -2.61 13.80 11.10
CA ALA A 26 -2.91 14.34 9.79
C ALA A 26 -2.95 15.88 9.81
N GLU A 27 -2.77 16.47 8.63
CA GLU A 27 -2.98 17.88 8.36
C GLU A 27 -3.71 18.04 7.04
N ASN A 28 -4.94 18.56 7.10
CA ASN A 28 -5.80 18.78 5.93
C ASN A 28 -6.04 17.52 5.08
N GLY A 29 -6.17 16.35 5.70
CA GLY A 29 -6.41 15.07 5.04
C GLY A 29 -5.16 14.29 4.62
N GLU A 30 -3.97 14.86 4.79
CA GLU A 30 -2.70 14.20 4.47
C GLU A 30 -1.94 13.81 5.73
N ILE A 31 -1.12 12.75 5.65
CA ILE A 31 -0.28 12.33 6.76
C ILE A 31 0.81 13.40 6.96
N ARG A 32 0.81 14.02 8.13
CA ARG A 32 1.85 14.97 8.55
C ARG A 32 2.98 14.25 9.28
N GLU A 33 2.63 13.37 10.19
CA GLU A 33 3.59 12.67 11.05
C GLU A 33 3.13 11.26 11.37
N ILE A 34 4.09 10.32 11.42
CA ILE A 34 3.90 8.98 11.96
C ILE A 34 4.95 8.74 13.05
N PHE A 35 4.50 8.42 14.26
CA PHE A 35 5.33 8.06 15.40
C PHE A 35 5.87 6.63 15.20
N THR A 36 7.00 6.49 14.52
CA THR A 36 7.55 5.18 14.12
C THR A 36 8.41 4.50 15.19
N SER A 37 8.81 5.18 16.26
CA SER A 37 9.68 4.59 17.30
C SER A 37 9.15 3.25 17.86
N PRO A 38 7.86 3.11 18.19
CA PRO A 38 7.31 1.82 18.64
C PRO A 38 7.34 0.73 17.56
N LEU A 39 7.16 1.09 16.28
CA LEU A 39 7.23 0.14 15.16
C LEU A 39 8.66 -0.38 14.98
N ASN A 40 9.64 0.53 15.07
CA ASN A 40 11.06 0.17 14.99
C ASN A 40 11.47 -0.77 16.13
N GLU A 41 11.01 -0.51 17.36
CA GLU A 41 11.27 -1.43 18.49
C GLU A 41 10.65 -2.81 18.29
N ALA A 42 9.43 -2.89 17.74
CA ALA A 42 8.82 -4.17 17.41
C ALA A 42 9.63 -4.93 16.35
N LEU A 43 10.00 -4.27 15.25
CA LEU A 43 10.82 -4.85 14.19
C LEU A 43 12.17 -5.36 14.71
N ASN A 44 12.86 -4.56 15.53
CA ASN A 44 14.15 -4.93 16.14
C ASN A 44 14.05 -6.17 17.05
N ARG A 45 12.85 -6.47 17.57
CA ARG A 45 12.57 -7.63 18.43
C ARG A 45 11.99 -8.82 17.66
N GLY A 46 11.92 -8.75 16.34
CA GLY A 46 11.32 -9.80 15.50
C GLY A 46 9.80 -9.89 15.61
N ILE A 47 9.14 -8.80 16.05
CA ILE A 47 7.68 -8.69 16.10
C ILE A 47 7.21 -8.01 14.82
N THR A 48 6.27 -8.63 14.12
CA THR A 48 5.67 -8.11 12.88
C THR A 48 4.64 -7.03 13.21
N PRO A 49 4.85 -5.75 12.83
CA PRO A 49 3.85 -4.71 12.99
C PRO A 49 2.68 -4.95 12.05
N VAL A 50 1.46 -4.86 12.56
CA VAL A 50 0.22 -4.95 11.80
C VAL A 50 -0.56 -3.66 12.00
N THR A 51 -0.88 -2.98 10.92
CA THR A 51 -1.68 -1.74 10.94
C THR A 51 -2.84 -1.84 9.93
N HIS A 52 -3.71 -0.84 9.91
CA HIS A 52 -4.91 -0.82 9.07
C HIS A 52 -5.30 0.63 8.76
N GLY A 53 -6.18 0.86 7.78
CA GLY A 53 -6.78 2.19 7.61
C GLY A 53 -7.60 2.60 8.83
N ASP A 54 -7.59 3.88 9.20
CA ASP A 54 -8.23 4.36 10.44
C ASP A 54 -8.62 5.83 10.35
N VAL A 55 -9.48 6.26 11.28
CA VAL A 55 -9.72 7.69 11.54
C VAL A 55 -8.61 8.19 12.45
N VAL A 56 -7.95 9.28 12.07
CA VAL A 56 -6.85 9.88 12.82
C VAL A 56 -7.17 11.33 13.16
N PHE A 57 -6.48 11.88 14.16
CA PHE A 57 -6.58 13.31 14.46
C PHE A 57 -6.01 14.13 13.31
N ASP A 58 -6.73 15.18 12.92
CA ASP A 58 -6.32 16.14 11.91
C ASP A 58 -6.28 17.53 12.51
N ILE A 59 -5.14 18.20 12.43
CA ILE A 59 -4.95 19.49 13.10
C ILE A 59 -5.74 20.65 12.46
N ILE A 60 -6.26 20.48 11.24
CA ILE A 60 -7.09 21.46 10.53
C ILE A 60 -8.56 21.04 10.52
N LYS A 61 -8.84 19.76 10.27
CA LYS A 61 -10.20 19.23 10.05
C LYS A 61 -10.81 18.59 11.31
N GLY A 62 -10.05 18.49 12.39
CA GLY A 62 -10.40 17.75 13.61
C GLY A 62 -10.11 16.25 13.48
N ASN A 63 -10.61 15.62 12.41
CA ASN A 63 -10.27 14.24 12.04
C ASN A 63 -10.17 14.06 10.52
N SER A 64 -9.45 13.02 10.12
CA SER A 64 -9.31 12.59 8.73
C SER A 64 -9.25 11.07 8.65
N ILE A 65 -9.74 10.50 7.55
CA ILE A 65 -9.63 9.06 7.26
C ILE A 65 -8.33 8.84 6.50
N ILE A 66 -7.48 7.96 7.01
CA ILE A 66 -6.24 7.53 6.34
C ILE A 66 -6.41 6.08 5.88
N SER A 67 -6.25 5.83 4.59
CA SER A 67 -6.34 4.50 4.00
C SER A 67 -5.08 3.67 4.26
N GLY A 68 -5.21 2.34 4.14
CA GLY A 68 -4.06 1.43 4.17
C GLY A 68 -3.03 1.74 3.07
N ASP A 69 -3.49 2.10 1.87
CA ASP A 69 -2.61 2.41 0.74
C ASP A 69 -1.72 3.62 1.03
N ARG A 70 -2.28 4.66 1.67
CA ARG A 70 -1.55 5.86 2.08
C ARG A 70 -0.54 5.57 3.19
N LEU A 71 -0.90 4.70 4.13
CA LEU A 71 0.03 4.22 5.16
C LEU A 71 1.19 3.44 4.54
N VAL A 72 0.94 2.58 3.56
CA VAL A 72 1.99 1.84 2.84
C VAL A 72 3.00 2.82 2.25
N SER A 73 2.56 3.85 1.54
CA SER A 73 3.46 4.85 0.95
C SER A 73 4.33 5.56 2.00
N HIS A 74 3.73 6.03 3.11
CA HIS A 74 4.48 6.78 4.12
C HIS A 74 5.40 5.89 4.96
N LEU A 75 4.91 4.74 5.42
CA LEU A 75 5.70 3.80 6.22
C LEU A 75 6.84 3.20 5.43
N SER A 76 6.63 2.89 4.15
CA SER A 76 7.70 2.32 3.30
C SER A 76 8.91 3.25 3.22
N PHE A 77 8.66 4.55 3.06
CA PHE A 77 9.72 5.55 3.09
C PHE A 77 10.38 5.67 4.47
N LEU A 78 9.57 5.83 5.54
CA LEU A 78 10.09 6.04 6.90
C LEU A 78 10.86 4.83 7.45
N LEU A 79 10.49 3.62 7.05
CA LEU A 79 11.12 2.37 7.47
C LEU A 79 12.20 1.88 6.50
N SER A 80 12.50 2.64 5.44
CA SER A 80 13.46 2.25 4.40
C SER A 80 13.18 0.86 3.81
N ALA A 81 11.90 0.59 3.51
CA ALA A 81 11.47 -0.70 3.00
C ALA A 81 12.08 -0.98 1.63
N THR A 82 12.68 -2.16 1.47
CA THR A 82 13.33 -2.58 0.22
C THR A 82 12.39 -3.35 -0.72
N ARG A 83 11.20 -3.71 -0.25
CA ARG A 83 10.22 -4.50 -0.99
C ARG A 83 8.82 -4.11 -0.56
N ILE A 84 8.01 -3.65 -1.50
CA ILE A 84 6.67 -3.12 -1.24
C ILE A 84 5.68 -3.77 -2.20
N GLY A 85 4.57 -4.24 -1.64
CA GLY A 85 3.58 -5.00 -2.37
C GLY A 85 2.18 -4.64 -1.91
N MET A 86 1.30 -4.34 -2.85
CA MET A 86 -0.13 -4.21 -2.63
C MET A 86 -0.83 -5.45 -3.16
N GLY A 87 -1.21 -6.32 -2.23
CA GLY A 87 -2.03 -7.49 -2.53
C GLY A 87 -3.49 -7.10 -2.75
N THR A 88 -4.01 -7.40 -3.94
CA THR A 88 -5.40 -7.15 -4.35
C THR A 88 -6.09 -8.46 -4.77
N ASN A 89 -7.32 -8.39 -5.27
CA ASN A 89 -8.11 -9.51 -5.80
C ASN A 89 -8.08 -9.59 -7.34
N VAL A 90 -7.23 -8.79 -8.01
CA VAL A 90 -7.02 -8.78 -9.46
C VAL A 90 -5.55 -8.99 -9.80
N GLU A 91 -5.24 -9.46 -11.01
CA GLU A 91 -3.87 -9.82 -11.41
C GLU A 91 -2.86 -8.66 -11.37
N GLY A 92 -3.33 -7.43 -11.54
CA GLY A 92 -2.53 -6.20 -11.53
C GLY A 92 -3.40 -5.02 -11.95
N VAL A 93 -2.77 -3.95 -12.46
CA VAL A 93 -3.45 -2.86 -13.13
C VAL A 93 -3.80 -3.31 -14.55
N MET A 94 -5.08 -3.19 -14.92
CA MET A 94 -5.56 -3.60 -16.24
C MET A 94 -5.60 -2.41 -17.20
N ASP A 95 -5.26 -2.63 -18.46
CA ASP A 95 -5.46 -1.67 -19.54
C ASP A 95 -6.93 -1.65 -20.04
N GLU A 96 -7.22 -0.86 -21.08
CA GLU A 96 -8.58 -0.76 -21.66
C GLU A 96 -9.05 -2.06 -22.33
N LYS A 97 -8.13 -2.98 -22.66
CA LYS A 97 -8.40 -4.28 -23.25
C LYS A 97 -8.58 -5.37 -22.20
N GLY A 98 -8.36 -5.06 -20.92
CA GLY A 98 -8.39 -6.00 -19.81
C GLY A 98 -7.11 -6.83 -19.68
N GLU A 99 -6.01 -6.39 -20.27
CA GLU A 99 -4.69 -7.01 -20.14
C GLU A 99 -3.92 -6.37 -18.98
N VAL A 100 -3.10 -7.16 -18.28
CA VAL A 100 -2.29 -6.63 -17.17
C VAL A 100 -1.16 -5.77 -17.72
N ILE A 101 -1.10 -4.52 -17.26
CA ILE A 101 0.03 -3.62 -17.53
C ILE A 101 1.20 -4.12 -16.69
N GLY A 102 2.28 -4.56 -17.35
CA GLY A 102 3.44 -5.13 -16.65
C GLY A 102 4.22 -4.10 -15.85
N GLU A 103 4.23 -2.84 -16.29
CA GLU A 103 5.01 -1.77 -15.68
C GLU A 103 4.35 -0.39 -15.83
N ILE A 104 4.36 0.40 -14.77
CA ILE A 104 3.91 1.79 -14.74
C ILE A 104 5.01 2.66 -14.15
N THR A 105 5.34 3.75 -14.85
CA THR A 105 6.25 4.80 -14.40
C THR A 105 5.49 6.13 -14.34
N PRO A 106 6.05 7.20 -13.73
CA PRO A 106 5.44 8.51 -13.76
C PRO A 106 5.15 9.01 -15.19
N GLU A 107 6.06 8.76 -16.14
CA GLU A 107 5.86 9.11 -17.55
C GLU A 107 4.73 8.26 -18.17
N SER A 108 4.77 6.93 -18.03
CA SER A 108 3.78 6.07 -18.69
C SER A 108 2.38 6.22 -18.09
N PHE A 109 2.28 6.59 -16.80
CA PHE A 109 1.01 6.86 -16.14
C PHE A 109 0.22 7.99 -16.82
N GLN A 110 0.90 9.04 -17.29
CA GLN A 110 0.23 10.15 -18.00
C GLN A 110 -0.49 9.69 -19.27
N ALA A 111 0.06 8.67 -19.95
CA ALA A 111 -0.53 8.11 -21.15
C ALA A 111 -1.70 7.16 -20.87
N ILE A 112 -1.71 6.51 -19.70
CA ILE A 112 -2.75 5.55 -19.30
C ILE A 112 -3.74 6.12 -18.29
N GLU A 113 -3.63 7.40 -17.90
CA GLU A 113 -4.51 7.98 -16.89
C GLU A 113 -5.98 7.89 -17.31
N SER A 114 -6.25 8.02 -18.61
CA SER A 114 -7.59 7.88 -19.19
C SER A 114 -8.21 6.50 -18.96
N VAL A 115 -7.39 5.44 -18.85
CA VAL A 115 -7.86 4.06 -18.63
C VAL A 115 -8.66 3.95 -17.32
N PHE A 116 -8.27 4.70 -16.30
CA PHE A 116 -8.97 4.74 -15.00
C PHE A 116 -10.31 5.48 -15.06
N PHE A 117 -10.55 6.29 -16.09
CA PHE A 117 -11.80 7.04 -16.26
C PHE A 117 -12.75 6.38 -17.27
N SER A 118 -12.22 5.57 -18.20
CA SER A 118 -12.97 5.07 -19.38
C SER A 118 -13.72 3.74 -19.17
N SER A 119 -13.56 3.05 -18.05
CA SER A 119 -14.17 1.71 -17.87
C SER A 119 -15.39 1.75 -16.96
N GLY A 120 -16.59 1.82 -17.56
CA GLY A 120 -17.89 1.68 -16.88
C GLY A 120 -18.13 0.32 -16.19
N LYS A 121 -17.10 -0.51 -15.99
CA LYS A 121 -17.20 -1.85 -15.39
C LYS A 121 -16.03 -2.31 -14.51
N THR A 122 -14.91 -1.58 -14.38
CA THR A 122 -13.73 -2.18 -13.71
C THR A 122 -13.03 -1.37 -12.62
N ASP A 123 -13.25 -0.05 -12.50
CA ASP A 123 -12.84 0.69 -11.30
C ASP A 123 -13.70 1.95 -11.07
N VAL A 124 -14.98 1.75 -10.77
CA VAL A 124 -15.93 2.86 -10.49
C VAL A 124 -15.70 3.52 -9.12
N THR A 125 -14.73 3.05 -8.33
CA THR A 125 -14.44 3.59 -6.99
C THR A 125 -13.21 4.52 -6.97
N GLY A 126 -12.37 4.50 -8.01
CA GLY A 126 -11.11 5.24 -8.04
C GLY A 126 -10.06 4.66 -7.09
N GLU A 127 -10.28 3.45 -6.58
CA GLU A 127 -9.40 2.80 -5.61
C GLU A 127 -8.09 2.32 -6.24
N MET A 128 -8.13 1.75 -7.46
CA MET A 128 -6.90 1.36 -8.15
C MET A 128 -6.11 2.59 -8.56
N LYS A 129 -6.78 3.63 -9.08
CA LYS A 129 -6.12 4.91 -9.39
C LYS A 129 -5.42 5.47 -8.14
N GLY A 130 -6.11 5.48 -7.00
CA GLY A 130 -5.54 5.91 -5.71
C GLY A 130 -4.30 5.11 -5.32
N LYS A 131 -4.35 3.78 -5.39
CA LYS A 131 -3.18 2.91 -5.13
C LYS A 131 -2.00 3.22 -6.03
N VAL A 132 -2.24 3.30 -7.34
CA VAL A 132 -1.19 3.59 -8.32
C VAL A 132 -0.55 4.95 -8.03
N LEU A 133 -1.35 5.98 -7.74
CA LEU A 133 -0.82 7.30 -7.38
C LEU A 133 0.03 7.29 -6.09
N GLU A 134 -0.40 6.58 -5.04
CA GLU A 134 0.38 6.46 -3.80
C GLU A 134 1.71 5.71 -4.01
N LEU A 135 1.72 4.71 -4.91
CA LEU A 135 2.92 3.97 -5.29
C LEU A 135 3.83 4.74 -6.26
N LEU A 136 3.28 5.59 -7.13
CA LEU A 136 4.07 6.48 -7.98
C LEU A 136 4.83 7.53 -7.15
N ARG A 137 4.22 8.06 -6.07
CA ARG A 137 4.93 8.92 -5.11
C ARG A 137 6.11 8.22 -4.43
N LEU A 138 6.03 6.90 -4.24
CA LEU A 138 7.17 6.10 -3.75
C LEU A 138 8.23 5.92 -4.84
N ALA A 139 7.80 5.64 -6.06
CA ALA A 139 8.68 5.52 -7.22
C ALA A 139 9.52 6.78 -7.46
N GLU A 140 8.94 7.97 -7.32
CA GLU A 140 9.68 9.26 -7.38
C GLU A 140 10.82 9.36 -6.35
N ARG A 141 10.76 8.58 -5.28
CA ARG A 141 11.80 8.48 -4.24
C ARG A 141 12.78 7.32 -4.49
N GLY A 142 12.73 6.71 -5.67
CA GLY A 142 13.58 5.59 -6.07
C GLY A 142 13.17 4.25 -5.47
N ILE A 143 11.94 4.13 -4.98
CA ILE A 143 11.46 2.93 -4.29
C ILE A 143 10.45 2.19 -5.19
N GLU A 144 10.83 1.01 -5.66
CA GLU A 144 9.96 0.16 -6.49
C GLU A 144 8.90 -0.57 -5.66
N SER A 145 7.75 -0.82 -6.27
CA SER A 145 6.62 -1.54 -5.65
C SER A 145 5.85 -2.39 -6.66
N GLN A 146 5.04 -3.33 -6.18
CA GLN A 146 4.25 -4.22 -7.04
C GLN A 146 2.78 -4.26 -6.61
N ILE A 147 1.86 -4.28 -7.58
CA ILE A 147 0.44 -4.58 -7.37
C ILE A 147 0.16 -5.97 -7.94
N PHE A 148 -0.39 -6.88 -7.16
CA PHE A 148 -0.60 -8.26 -7.59
C PHE A 148 -1.80 -8.93 -6.90
N ASN A 149 -2.30 -10.02 -7.50
CA ASN A 149 -3.38 -10.80 -6.91
C ASN A 149 -2.90 -11.62 -5.71
N ALA A 150 -3.24 -11.20 -4.49
CA ALA A 150 -2.93 -11.93 -3.26
C ALA A 150 -3.91 -13.08 -2.98
N SER A 151 -5.01 -13.18 -3.73
CA SER A 151 -5.99 -14.26 -3.59
C SER A 151 -5.58 -15.52 -4.37
N VAL A 152 -4.62 -15.40 -5.29
CA VAL A 152 -4.04 -16.54 -6.01
C VAL A 152 -2.99 -17.23 -5.13
N PRO A 153 -3.17 -18.54 -4.82
CA PRO A 153 -2.20 -19.29 -4.03
C PRO A 153 -0.78 -19.19 -4.60
N GLY A 154 0.19 -18.93 -3.73
CA GLY A 154 1.61 -18.80 -4.08
C GLY A 154 2.05 -17.39 -4.50
N ASN A 155 1.15 -16.47 -4.86
CA ASN A 155 1.58 -15.12 -5.27
C ASN A 155 2.23 -14.32 -4.13
N ILE A 156 1.71 -14.40 -2.91
CA ILE A 156 2.35 -13.78 -1.74
C ILE A 156 3.76 -14.37 -1.54
N GLU A 157 3.93 -15.68 -1.69
CA GLU A 157 5.23 -16.34 -1.56
C GLU A 157 6.21 -15.88 -2.64
N LYS A 158 5.80 -15.86 -3.92
CA LYS A 158 6.60 -15.36 -5.05
C LYS A 158 7.06 -13.92 -4.82
N PHE A 159 6.14 -13.06 -4.39
CA PHE A 159 6.46 -11.67 -4.04
C PHE A 159 7.51 -11.60 -2.92
N LEU A 160 7.31 -12.34 -1.82
CA LEU A 160 8.27 -12.36 -0.70
C LEU A 160 9.65 -12.91 -1.10
N ARG A 161 9.71 -13.86 -2.04
CA ARG A 161 10.95 -14.38 -2.66
C ARG A 161 11.61 -13.39 -3.61
N GLY A 162 10.90 -12.33 -3.98
CA GLY A 162 11.41 -11.24 -4.81
C GLY A 162 11.18 -11.40 -6.30
N GLU A 163 10.28 -12.28 -6.69
CA GLU A 163 9.82 -12.39 -8.06
C GLU A 163 9.00 -11.15 -8.46
N ARG A 164 8.96 -10.87 -9.77
CA ARG A 164 8.11 -9.83 -10.35
C ARG A 164 6.78 -10.46 -10.75
N ILE A 165 5.69 -10.02 -10.13
CA ILE A 165 4.34 -10.48 -10.38
C ILE A 165 3.37 -9.30 -10.49
N GLY A 166 2.34 -9.44 -11.32
CA GLY A 166 1.37 -8.37 -11.58
C GLY A 166 2.01 -7.15 -12.25
N THR A 167 1.74 -5.96 -11.69
CA THR A 167 2.22 -4.68 -12.22
C THR A 167 3.35 -4.13 -11.36
N LEU A 168 4.50 -3.87 -11.96
CA LEU A 168 5.62 -3.14 -11.34
C LEU A 168 5.37 -1.63 -11.41
N ILE A 169 5.60 -0.93 -10.31
CA ILE A 169 5.61 0.54 -10.27
C ILE A 169 7.01 0.99 -9.85
N ARG A 170 7.65 1.78 -10.72
CA ARG A 170 9.04 2.25 -10.53
C ARG A 170 9.23 3.65 -11.11
N SER A 171 10.37 4.26 -10.82
CA SER A 171 10.78 5.52 -11.47
C SER A 171 11.02 5.29 -12.96
N ASP A 172 11.08 6.38 -13.71
CA ASP A 172 11.59 6.37 -15.08
C ASP A 172 13.07 5.91 -15.15
#